data_AF-A0A849T119-F1
#
_entry.id   AF-A0A849T119-F1
#
_cell.length_a   1.000
_cell.length_b   1.000
_cell.length_c   1.000
_cell.angle_alpha   90.00
_cell.angle_beta   90.00
_cell.angle_gamma   90.00
#
_symmetry.space_group_name_H-M   'P 1'
#
loop_
_entity.id
_entity.type
_entity.pdbx_description
1 polymer ?
#
loop_
_entity_poly.entity_id
_entity_poly.type
_entity_poly.pdbx_seq_one_letter_code
_entity_poly.pdbx_strand_id
1 'polypeptide(L)'
;MDNKFDNDLSVLIKKYKAEIEEILIECEHVYRSTIDYELLDGRVIELLDAAKDDGLEEKIIWDLIHSQIPSYVNYINFKITSKKSA
;
A
#
# COMPACT_ATOMS: atom_id res chain seq x y z
N MET A 1 20.48 10.03 -23.35
CA MET A 1 19.07 10.45 -23.55
C MET A 1 18.27 9.55 -22.61
N ASP A 2 18.26 9.88 -21.32
CA ASP A 2 17.93 8.90 -20.26
C ASP A 2 16.93 9.47 -19.23
N ASN A 3 16.17 10.52 -19.57
CA ASN A 3 15.32 11.22 -18.59
C ASN A 3 13.81 10.93 -18.70
N LYS A 4 13.36 10.13 -19.69
CA LYS A 4 11.92 9.92 -19.90
C LYS A 4 11.37 8.79 -19.04
N PHE A 5 12.04 7.65 -19.00
CA PHE A 5 11.64 6.50 -18.18
C PHE A 5 11.70 6.79 -16.68
N ASP A 6 12.77 7.46 -16.22
CA ASP A 6 12.91 7.88 -14.82
C ASP A 6 11.82 8.88 -14.41
N ASN A 7 11.37 9.72 -15.35
CA ASN A 7 10.28 10.66 -15.13
C ASN A 7 8.92 9.95 -15.06
N ASP A 8 8.66 8.98 -15.94
CA ASP A 8 7.40 8.22 -15.96
C ASP A 8 7.25 7.35 -14.70
N LEU A 9 8.33 6.70 -14.25
CA LEU A 9 8.35 5.95 -12.98
C LEU A 9 8.14 6.87 -11.76
N SER A 10 8.79 8.04 -11.74
CA SER A 10 8.63 9.03 -10.66
C SER A 10 7.18 9.54 -10.57
N VAL A 11 6.52 9.76 -11.71
CA VAL A 11 5.11 10.14 -11.77
C VAL A 11 4.23 9.02 -11.22
N LEU A 12 4.49 7.77 -11.61
CA LEU A 12 3.73 6.62 -11.15
C LEU A 12 3.88 6.41 -9.64
N ILE A 13 5.09 6.51 -9.09
CA ILE A 13 5.34 6.43 -7.64
C ILE A 13 4.58 7.53 -6.89
N LYS A 14 4.53 8.76 -7.41
CA LYS A 14 3.77 9.85 -6.80
C LYS A 14 2.26 9.58 -6.80
N LYS A 15 1.72 9.03 -7.89
CA LYS A 15 0.30 8.61 -7.98
C LYS A 15 -0.01 7.61 -6.87
N TYR A 16 0.74 6.52 -6.78
CA TYR A 16 0.51 5.47 -5.77
C TYR A 16 0.71 5.97 -4.35
N LYS A 17 1.65 6.90 -4.13
CA LYS A 17 1.80 7.54 -2.83
C LYS A 17 0.53 8.30 -2.41
N ALA A 18 -0.03 9.11 -3.31
CA ALA A 18 -1.26 9.85 -3.05
C ALA A 18 -2.46 8.91 -2.83
N GLU A 19 -2.55 7.83 -3.61
CA GLU A 19 -3.60 6.83 -3.47
C GLU A 19 -3.54 6.10 -2.11
N ILE A 20 -2.33 5.78 -1.62
CA ILE A 20 -2.15 5.25 -0.26
C ILE A 20 -2.63 6.23 0.80
N GLU A 21 -2.34 7.53 0.63
CA GLU A 21 -2.81 8.57 1.56
C GLU A 21 -4.35 8.67 1.56
N GLU A 22 -5.00 8.56 0.40
CA GLU A 22 -6.46 8.53 0.30
C GLU A 22 -7.07 7.29 0.96
N ILE A 23 -6.52 6.10 0.66
CA ILE A 23 -6.95 4.84 1.30
C ILE A 23 -6.85 4.93 2.81
N LEU A 24 -5.79 5.56 3.34
CA LEU A 24 -5.63 5.75 4.77
C LEU A 24 -6.73 6.59 5.40
N ILE A 25 -7.12 7.68 4.73
CA ILE A 25 -8.22 8.53 5.18
C ILE A 25 -9.55 7.75 5.16
N GLU A 26 -9.78 6.93 4.12
CA GLU A 26 -10.96 6.06 4.03
C GLU A 26 -11.01 5.01 5.14
N CYS A 27 -9.85 4.47 5.52
CA CYS A 27 -9.74 3.42 6.53
C CYS A 27 -9.65 3.97 7.96
N GLU A 28 -9.52 5.27 8.15
CA GLU A 28 -9.48 5.88 9.48
C GLU A 28 -10.89 5.98 10.06
N HIS A 29 -11.10 5.36 11.23
CA HIS A 29 -12.30 5.58 12.00
C HIS A 29 -12.30 6.99 12.60
N VAL A 30 -13.07 7.90 11.99
CA VAL A 30 -13.24 9.31 12.37
C VAL A 30 -13.43 9.54 13.88
N TYR A 31 -14.11 8.62 14.58
CA TYR A 31 -14.43 8.76 16.00
C TYR A 31 -13.43 8.09 16.95
N ARG A 32 -12.55 7.24 16.44
CA ARG A 32 -11.65 6.41 17.27
C ARG A 32 -10.18 6.66 17.03
N SER A 33 -9.82 7.42 15.98
CA SER A 33 -8.42 7.65 15.57
C SER A 33 -7.66 6.33 15.45
N THR A 34 -8.34 5.32 14.92
CA THR A 34 -7.82 3.96 14.71
C THR A 34 -8.08 3.56 13.27
N ILE A 35 -7.14 2.86 12.66
CA ILE A 35 -7.27 2.32 11.31
C ILE A 35 -8.05 1.00 11.34
N ASP A 36 -9.04 0.85 10.46
CA ASP A 36 -9.66 -0.43 10.15
C ASP A 36 -8.72 -1.27 9.28
N TYR A 37 -8.00 -2.20 9.92
CA TYR A 37 -7.00 -3.01 9.23
C TYR A 37 -7.58 -4.08 8.29
N GLU A 38 -8.84 -4.51 8.48
CA GLU A 38 -9.45 -5.45 7.52
C GLU A 38 -9.90 -4.71 6.25
N LEU A 39 -10.43 -3.49 6.40
CA LEU A 39 -10.73 -2.63 5.25
C LEU A 39 -9.44 -2.25 4.51
N LEU A 40 -8.40 -1.85 5.24
CA LEU A 40 -7.09 -1.52 4.66
C LEU A 40 -6.48 -2.70 3.90
N ASP A 41 -6.58 -3.92 4.43
CA ASP A 41 -6.10 -5.13 3.75
C ASP A 41 -6.77 -5.33 2.38
N GLY A 42 -8.10 -5.17 2.32
CA GLY A 42 -8.84 -5.22 1.06
C GLY A 42 -8.37 -4.17 0.05
N ARG A 43 -8.22 -2.91 0.49
CA ARG A 43 -7.80 -1.80 -0.40
C ARG A 43 -6.35 -1.94 -0.85
N VAL A 44 -5.47 -2.49 -0.03
CA VAL A 44 -4.07 -2.76 -0.42
C VAL A 44 -4.00 -3.86 -1.47
N ILE A 45 -4.83 -4.90 -1.40
CA ILE A 45 -4.89 -5.93 -2.45
C ILE A 45 -5.31 -5.30 -3.79
N GLU A 46 -6.33 -4.46 -3.80
CA GLU A 46 -6.77 -3.73 -5.00
C GLU A 46 -5.65 -2.83 -5.56
N LEU A 47 -4.92 -2.14 -4.68
CA LEU A 47 -3.79 -1.28 -5.05
C LEU A 47 -2.64 -2.08 -5.70
N LEU A 48 -2.35 -3.27 -5.18
CA LEU A 48 -1.32 -4.15 -5.72
C LEU A 48 -1.68 -4.68 -7.11
N ASP A 49 -2.95 -5.03 -7.32
CA ASP A 49 -3.44 -5.45 -8.63
C ASP A 49 -3.37 -4.30 -9.65
N ALA A 50 -3.77 -3.08 -9.25
CA ALA A 50 -3.64 -1.89 -10.10
C ALA A 50 -2.17 -1.58 -10.44
N ALA A 51 -1.27 -1.68 -9.46
CA ALA A 51 0.16 -1.43 -9.66
C ALA A 51 0.76 -2.41 -10.67
N LYS A 52 0.34 -3.67 -10.62
CA LYS A 52 0.75 -4.69 -11.58
C LYS A 52 0.28 -4.38 -13.00
N ASP A 53 -0.95 -3.92 -13.17
CA ASP A 53 -1.48 -3.51 -14.49
C ASP A 53 -0.77 -2.27 -15.04
N ASP A 54 -0.36 -1.35 -14.17
CA ASP A 54 0.46 -0.18 -14.50
C ASP A 54 1.95 -0.52 -14.72
N GLY A 55 2.37 -1.78 -14.51
CA GLY A 55 3.74 -2.26 -14.69
C GLY A 55 4.71 -1.87 -13.56
N LEU A 56 4.19 -1.52 -12.38
CA LEU A 56 4.97 -1.18 -11.20
C LEU A 56 5.25 -2.42 -10.34
N GLU A 57 6.49 -2.55 -9.86
CA GLU A 57 6.86 -3.65 -8.99
C GLU A 57 6.13 -3.58 -7.64
N GLU A 58 5.52 -4.68 -7.22
CA GLU A 58 4.83 -4.83 -5.93
C GLU A 58 5.72 -4.43 -4.74
N LYS A 59 7.03 -4.70 -4.81
CA LYS A 59 7.99 -4.28 -3.78
C LYS A 59 7.97 -2.76 -3.55
N ILE A 60 7.81 -1.96 -4.60
CA ILE A 60 7.77 -0.50 -4.50
C ILE A 60 6.52 -0.06 -3.72
N ILE A 61 5.38 -0.69 -3.97
CA ILE A 61 4.14 -0.42 -3.24
C ILE A 61 4.29 -0.79 -1.76
N TRP A 62 4.85 -1.97 -1.47
CA TRP A 62 5.13 -2.37 -0.08
C TRP A 62 6.11 -1.44 0.63
N ASP A 63 7.14 -0.95 -0.06
CA ASP A 63 8.09 0.02 0.49
C ASP A 63 7.38 1.37 0.81
N LEU A 64 6.48 1.83 -0.07
CA LEU A 64 5.65 3.02 0.16
C LEU A 64 4.71 2.84 1.36
N ILE A 65 3.98 1.72 1.41
CA ILE A 65 3.08 1.38 2.50
C ILE A 65 3.85 1.28 3.83
N HIS A 66 4.98 0.58 3.85
CA HIS A 66 5.80 0.44 5.04
C HIS A 66 6.32 1.80 5.55
N SER A 67 6.67 2.72 4.64
CA SER A 67 7.12 4.05 5.02
C SER A 67 6.03 4.90 5.68
N GLN A 68 4.77 4.70 5.30
CA GLN A 68 3.63 5.47 5.81
C GLN A 68 2.97 4.79 7.02
N ILE A 69 2.88 3.46 7.01
CA ILE A 69 2.10 2.66 7.97
C ILE A 69 2.88 1.39 8.36
N PRO A 70 4.00 1.51 9.10
CA PRO A 70 4.77 0.33 9.52
C PRO A 70 3.93 -0.70 10.30
N SER A 71 2.93 -0.23 11.06
CA SER A 71 2.04 -1.08 11.85
C SER A 71 1.19 -2.02 11.00
N TYR A 72 0.78 -1.60 9.80
CA TYR A 72 0.00 -2.43 8.89
C TYR A 72 0.84 -3.60 8.36
N VAL A 73 2.10 -3.35 7.98
CA VAL A 73 3.02 -4.40 7.53
C VAL A 73 3.25 -5.44 8.64
N ASN A 74 3.37 -4.99 9.89
CA ASN A 74 3.45 -5.89 11.05
C ASN A 74 2.17 -6.72 11.22
N TYR A 75 0.99 -6.11 11.06
CA TYR A 75 -0.29 -6.80 11.10
C TYR A 75 -0.39 -7.91 10.04
N ILE A 76 0.00 -7.64 8.79
CA ILE A 76 0.00 -8.64 7.71
C ILE A 76 0.96 -9.79 8.00
N ASN A 77 2.18 -9.48 8.44
CA ASN A 77 3.15 -10.51 8.83
C ASN A 77 2.59 -11.42 9.95
N PHE A 78 1.91 -10.84 10.94
CA PHE A 78 1.23 -11.59 11.99
C PHE A 78 0.06 -12.45 11.46
N LYS A 79 -0.76 -11.90 10.54
CA LYS A 79 -1.88 -12.62 9.89
C LYS A 79 -1.37 -13.83 9.10
N ILE A 80 -0.29 -13.68 8.34
CA ILE A 80 0.32 -14.75 7.53
C ILE A 80 0.92 -15.85 8.41
N THR A 81 1.68 -15.47 9.44
CA THR A 81 2.31 -16.42 10.39
C THR A 81 1.26 -17.21 11.19
N SER A 82 0.17 -16.56 11.58
CA SER A 82 -0.95 -17.21 12.26
C SER A 82 -1.68 -18.21 11.36
N LYS A 83 -1.87 -17.89 10.07
CA LYS A 83 -2.48 -18.83 9.09
C LYS A 83 -1.62 -20.05 8.78
N LYS A 84 -0.29 -19.95 8.86
CA LYS A 84 0.63 -21.10 8.63
C LYS A 84 0.70 -22.08 9.81
N SER A 85 0.16 -21.70 10.96
CA SER A 85 0.24 -22.48 12.21
C SER A 85 -1.05 -23.25 12.51
N ALA A 86 -2.06 -23.16 11.63
CA ALA A 86 -3.36 -23.83 11.71
C ALA A 86 -3.47 -24.92 10.63
#